data_AF-A0A529LR22-F1
#
_entry.id   AF-A0A529LR22-F1
#
_cell.length_a   1.000
_cell.length_b   1.000
_cell.length_c   1.000
_cell.angle_alpha   90.00
_cell.angle_beta   90.00
_cell.angle_gamma   90.00
#
_symmetry.space_group_name_H-M   'P 1'
#
loop_
_entity.id
_entity.type
_entity.pdbx_description
1 polymer ?
#
loop_
_entity_poly.entity_id
_entity_poly.type
_entity_poly.pdbx_seq_one_letter_code
_entity_poly.pdbx_strand_id
1 'polypeptide(L)'
;TEKMLKGFGANLTVETDERGVRHIFIEGQGKLTGQTIAVPGDPSSAGFPLVAALIVPGSDIVIENVLMNPTRTGLLLTLQEMGGRIDILNPRNAGGEDVADLRVRYSELKGVTVPPERAPSMIDEYPVLAVAASFAEGETLMQGLEEL
;
A
#
# COMPACT_ATOMS: atom_id res chain seq x y z
N THR A 1 -3.76 -13.45 2.48
CA THR A 1 -4.47 -14.67 2.93
C THR A 1 -3.79 -15.36 4.08
N GLU A 2 -2.49 -15.57 3.96
CA GLU A 2 -1.57 -16.26 4.87
C GLU A 2 -1.65 -15.72 6.31
N LYS A 3 -1.61 -14.39 6.49
CA LYS A 3 -1.76 -13.75 7.82
C LYS A 3 -3.10 -14.08 8.48
N MET A 4 -4.20 -13.96 7.73
CA MET A 4 -5.54 -14.28 8.25
C MET A 4 -5.66 -15.76 8.59
N LEU A 5 -5.26 -16.68 7.71
CA LEU A 5 -5.32 -18.12 7.99
C LEU A 5 -4.53 -18.49 9.25
N LYS A 6 -3.33 -17.93 9.43
CA LYS A 6 -2.55 -18.11 10.65
C LYS A 6 -3.27 -17.56 11.89
N GLY A 7 -3.92 -16.40 11.78
CA GLY A 7 -4.75 -15.81 12.85
C GLY A 7 -5.95 -16.68 13.23
N PHE A 8 -6.52 -17.43 12.29
CA PHE A 8 -7.60 -18.39 12.55
C PHE A 8 -7.10 -19.75 13.09
N GLY A 9 -5.79 -19.92 13.27
CA GLY A 9 -5.18 -21.13 13.81
C GLY A 9 -4.77 -22.17 12.77
N ALA A 10 -4.72 -21.82 11.48
CA ALA A 10 -4.20 -22.73 10.46
C ALA A 10 -2.73 -23.07 10.72
N ASN A 11 -2.34 -24.34 10.56
CA ASN A 11 -0.95 -24.74 10.53
C ASN A 11 -0.36 -24.35 9.16
N LEU A 12 0.14 -23.11 9.10
CA LEU A 12 0.67 -22.49 7.91
C LEU A 12 2.06 -21.92 8.19
N THR A 13 3.02 -22.27 7.34
CA THR A 13 4.37 -21.71 7.33
C THR A 13 4.62 -20.94 6.06
N VAL A 14 5.37 -19.84 6.19
CA VAL A 14 5.86 -19.03 5.06
C VAL A 14 7.37 -18.95 5.22
N GLU A 15 8.09 -19.53 4.28
CA GLU A 15 9.54 -19.43 4.17
C GLU A 15 9.88 -18.55 2.98
N THR A 16 10.94 -17.76 3.07
CA THR A 16 11.42 -16.90 1.97
C THR A 16 12.87 -17.25 1.71
N ASP A 17 13.18 -17.67 0.48
CA ASP A 17 14.54 -18.04 0.09
C ASP A 17 15.43 -16.81 -0.12
N GLU A 18 16.73 -17.02 -0.33
CA GLU A 18 17.70 -15.94 -0.56
C GLU A 18 17.41 -15.09 -1.82
N ARG A 19 16.59 -15.60 -2.74
CA ARG A 19 16.16 -14.91 -3.96
C ARG A 19 14.82 -14.19 -3.78
N GLY A 20 14.25 -14.21 -2.57
CA GLY A 20 12.95 -13.61 -2.25
C GLY A 20 11.74 -14.47 -2.65
N VAL A 21 11.95 -15.71 -3.12
CA VAL A 21 10.85 -16.61 -3.46
C VAL A 21 10.16 -17.07 -2.18
N ARG A 22 8.83 -16.92 -2.13
CA ARG A 22 8.01 -17.32 -0.99
C ARG A 22 7.52 -18.75 -1.17
N HIS A 23 7.90 -19.64 -0.25
CA HIS A 23 7.38 -20.99 -0.13
C HIS A 23 6.32 -21.04 0.98
N ILE A 24 5.07 -21.28 0.61
CA ILE A 24 3.93 -21.29 1.55
C ILE A 24 3.42 -22.72 1.69
N PHE A 25 3.50 -23.28 2.89
CA PHE A 25 3.02 -24.62 3.20
C PHE A 25 1.82 -24.52 4.13
N ILE A 26 0.81 -25.35 3.87
CA ILE A 26 -0.40 -25.45 4.70
C ILE A 26 -0.76 -26.90 4.92
N GLU A 27 -1.02 -27.26 6.17
CA GLU A 27 -1.63 -28.55 6.50
C GLU A 27 -3.13 -28.50 6.23
N GLY A 28 -3.59 -29.36 5.31
CA GLY A 28 -5.00 -29.46 4.97
C GLY A 28 -5.85 -30.05 6.10
N GLN A 29 -7.16 -29.79 6.07
CA GLN A 29 -8.14 -30.33 7.04
C GLN A 29 -7.87 -29.94 8.52
N GLY A 30 -7.01 -28.96 8.78
CA GLY A 30 -6.83 -28.37 10.10
C GLY A 30 -8.08 -27.63 10.58
N LYS A 31 -8.27 -27.58 11.90
CA LYS A 31 -9.38 -26.83 12.52
C LYS A 31 -9.08 -25.32 12.47
N LEU A 32 -10.04 -24.54 11.99
CA LEU A 32 -10.03 -23.07 12.13
C LEU A 32 -10.95 -22.65 13.29
N THR A 33 -10.57 -21.58 13.99
CA THR A 33 -11.34 -20.99 15.08
C THR A 33 -11.73 -19.57 14.71
N GLY A 34 -13.01 -19.22 14.82
CA GLY A 34 -13.51 -17.87 14.55
C GLY A 34 -12.77 -16.82 15.37
N GLN A 35 -12.49 -15.67 14.74
CA GLN A 35 -11.75 -14.56 15.34
C GLN A 35 -12.59 -13.28 15.30
N THR A 36 -12.29 -12.35 16.21
CA THR A 36 -12.75 -10.96 16.09
C THR A 36 -11.75 -10.21 15.21
N ILE A 37 -12.23 -9.57 14.14
CA ILE A 37 -11.39 -8.89 13.16
C ILE A 37 -11.78 -7.41 13.10
N ALA A 38 -10.80 -6.54 13.32
CA ALA A 38 -10.90 -5.13 12.96
C ALA A 38 -10.34 -4.97 11.54
N VAL A 39 -11.21 -4.71 10.56
CA VAL A 39 -10.80 -4.57 9.16
C VAL A 39 -10.10 -3.22 8.97
N PRO A 40 -8.87 -3.19 8.45
CA PRO A 40 -8.15 -1.93 8.20
C PRO A 40 -8.79 -1.18 7.02
N GLY A 41 -8.55 0.13 6.97
CA GLY A 41 -8.90 0.96 5.82
C GLY A 41 -8.13 0.53 4.58
N ASP A 42 -8.81 0.52 3.44
CA ASP A 42 -8.26 0.05 2.16
C ASP A 42 -7.28 1.08 1.57
N PRO A 43 -6.01 0.71 1.33
CA PRO A 43 -5.01 1.64 0.82
C PRO A 43 -5.29 2.05 -0.63
N SER A 44 -5.96 1.20 -1.41
CA SER A 44 -6.38 1.52 -2.79
C SER A 44 -7.42 2.64 -2.79
N SER A 45 -8.47 2.49 -1.96
CA SER A 45 -9.45 3.54 -1.74
C SER A 45 -8.84 4.81 -1.13
N ALA A 46 -7.88 4.68 -0.21
CA ALA A 46 -7.17 5.83 0.38
C ALA A 46 -6.32 6.59 -0.65
N GLY A 47 -5.86 5.94 -1.73
CA GLY A 47 -5.08 6.54 -2.80
C GLY A 47 -5.78 7.74 -3.47
N PHE A 48 -7.11 7.70 -3.60
CA PHE A 48 -7.88 8.78 -4.22
C PHE A 48 -7.85 10.11 -3.42
N PRO A 49 -8.31 10.17 -2.15
CA PRO A 49 -8.22 11.39 -1.35
C PRO A 49 -6.77 11.79 -1.07
N LEU A 50 -5.84 10.84 -0.98
CA LEU A 50 -4.42 11.10 -0.82
C LEU A 50 -3.88 11.89 -2.03
N VAL A 51 -4.07 11.41 -3.26
CA VAL A 51 -3.62 12.12 -4.47
C VAL A 51 -4.34 13.46 -4.62
N ALA A 52 -5.65 13.51 -4.36
CA ALA A 52 -6.41 14.76 -4.40
C ALA A 52 -5.81 15.83 -3.47
N ALA A 53 -5.46 15.47 -2.23
CA ALA A 53 -4.85 16.38 -1.28
C ALA A 53 -3.42 16.81 -1.68
N LEU A 54 -2.67 15.95 -2.36
CA LEU A 54 -1.35 16.32 -2.87
C LEU A 54 -1.41 17.37 -3.98
N ILE A 55 -2.40 17.27 -4.89
CA ILE A 55 -2.47 18.12 -6.10
C ILE A 55 -3.32 19.38 -5.94
N VAL A 56 -4.26 19.43 -4.98
CA VAL A 56 -5.14 20.59 -4.78
C VAL A 56 -4.51 21.60 -3.80
N PRO A 57 -4.17 22.84 -4.22
CA PRO A 57 -3.58 23.85 -3.34
C PRO A 57 -4.40 24.14 -2.10
N GLY A 58 -3.72 24.28 -0.95
CA GLY A 58 -4.36 24.57 0.35
C GLY A 58 -4.93 23.35 1.08
N SER A 59 -4.77 22.14 0.55
CA SER A 59 -5.27 20.91 1.19
C SER A 59 -4.40 20.46 2.38
N ASP A 60 -5.06 19.99 3.44
CA ASP A 60 -4.50 19.29 4.60
C ASP A 60 -5.58 18.34 5.14
N ILE A 61 -5.38 17.03 4.93
CA ILE A 61 -6.34 16.00 5.34
C ILE A 61 -5.66 14.94 6.20
N VAL A 62 -6.46 14.25 7.00
CA VAL A 62 -6.04 13.01 7.69
C VAL A 62 -6.93 11.87 7.22
N ILE A 63 -6.30 10.79 6.77
CA ILE A 63 -6.95 9.53 6.42
C ILE A 63 -6.62 8.54 7.53
N GLU A 64 -7.60 8.17 8.32
CA GLU A 64 -7.40 7.33 9.50
C GLU A 64 -7.36 5.84 9.13
N ASN A 65 -6.60 5.07 9.92
CA ASN A 65 -6.63 3.61 9.95
C ASN A 65 -6.33 2.92 8.60
N VAL A 66 -5.42 3.47 7.81
CA VAL A 66 -4.99 2.91 6.51
C VAL A 66 -4.09 1.70 6.73
N LEU A 67 -4.32 0.62 5.98
CA LEU A 67 -3.43 -0.54 5.93
C LEU A 67 -2.05 -0.16 5.42
N MET A 68 -1.01 -0.51 6.18
CA MET A 68 0.40 -0.23 5.89
C MET A 68 1.18 -1.50 5.51
N ASN A 69 0.49 -2.52 4.98
CA ASN A 69 1.14 -3.71 4.49
C ASN A 69 2.05 -3.36 3.29
N PRO A 70 3.37 -3.65 3.35
CA PRO A 70 4.32 -3.28 2.28
C PRO A 70 3.92 -3.74 0.88
N THR A 71 3.16 -4.84 0.77
CA THR A 71 2.66 -5.35 -0.51
C THR A 71 1.47 -4.56 -1.08
N ARG A 72 1.05 -3.48 -0.40
CA ARG A 72 -0.09 -2.63 -0.76
C ARG A 72 0.22 -1.13 -0.68
N THR A 73 1.46 -0.75 -0.40
CA THR A 73 1.88 0.64 -0.17
C THR A 73 2.81 1.18 -1.27
N GLY A 74 2.85 0.55 -2.45
CA GLY A 74 3.72 1.00 -3.54
C GLY A 74 3.39 2.42 -4.01
N LEU A 75 2.10 2.80 -4.03
CA LEU A 75 1.66 4.16 -4.34
C LEU A 75 2.20 5.16 -3.33
N LEU A 76 2.06 4.86 -2.03
CA LEU A 76 2.53 5.73 -0.95
C LEU A 76 4.04 5.99 -1.08
N LEU A 77 4.83 4.94 -1.27
CA LEU A 77 6.28 5.05 -1.48
C LEU A 77 6.61 5.91 -2.71
N THR A 78 5.94 5.65 -3.82
CA THR A 78 6.15 6.39 -5.07
C THR A 78 5.82 7.88 -4.91
N LEU A 79 4.71 8.21 -4.26
CA LEU A 79 4.33 9.60 -4.01
C LEU A 79 5.29 10.32 -3.06
N GLN A 80 5.88 9.62 -2.09
CA GLN A 80 6.95 10.17 -1.25
C GLN A 80 8.22 10.45 -2.07
N GLU A 81 8.62 9.55 -2.97
CA GLU A 81 9.75 9.76 -3.90
C GLU A 81 9.51 10.92 -4.85
N MET A 82 8.25 11.14 -5.28
CA MET A 82 7.84 12.31 -6.05
C MET A 82 7.87 13.62 -5.23
N GLY A 83 8.13 13.57 -3.92
CA GLY A 83 8.17 14.74 -3.03
C GLY A 83 6.84 15.06 -2.33
N GLY A 84 5.88 14.14 -2.33
CA GLY A 84 4.61 14.27 -1.63
C GLY A 84 4.78 14.41 -0.11
N ARG A 85 4.13 15.42 0.48
CA ARG A 85 4.11 15.68 1.92
C ARG A 85 3.09 14.78 2.60
N ILE A 86 3.55 13.60 2.99
CA ILE A 86 2.75 12.57 3.66
C ILE A 86 3.41 12.20 4.99
N ASP A 87 2.77 12.56 6.11
CA ASP A 87 3.21 12.14 7.44
C ASP A 87 2.47 10.85 7.85
N ILE A 88 3.22 9.87 8.34
CA ILE A 88 2.68 8.65 8.95
C ILE A 88 2.49 8.91 10.44
N LEU A 89 1.23 8.86 10.89
CA LEU A 89 0.82 9.14 12.26
C LEU A 89 0.30 7.86 12.93
N ASN A 90 0.48 7.76 14.24
CA ASN A 90 -0.06 6.68 15.08
C ASN A 90 0.11 5.25 14.50
N PRO A 91 1.33 4.84 14.08
CA PRO A 91 1.56 3.49 13.59
C PRO A 91 1.25 2.48 14.70
N ARG A 92 0.45 1.48 14.37
CA ARG A 92 -0.06 0.49 15.33
C ARG A 92 -0.35 -0.83 14.64
N ASN A 93 -0.42 -1.90 15.43
CA ASN A 93 -0.93 -3.17 14.95
C ASN A 93 -2.42 -3.28 15.29
N ALA A 94 -3.26 -3.55 14.29
CA ALA A 94 -4.70 -3.73 14.42
C ALA A 94 -5.13 -4.98 13.66
N GLY A 95 -5.67 -5.98 14.38
CA GLY A 95 -6.16 -7.20 13.74
C GLY A 95 -5.08 -8.05 13.07
N GLY A 96 -3.81 -7.94 13.50
CA GLY A 96 -2.68 -8.64 12.89
C GLY A 96 -2.12 -7.97 11.63
N GLU A 97 -2.62 -6.79 11.28
CA GLU A 97 -2.10 -5.94 10.23
C GLU A 97 -1.51 -4.66 10.81
N ASP A 98 -0.50 -4.13 10.11
CA ASP A 98 0.06 -2.83 10.45
C ASP A 98 -0.82 -1.75 9.81
N VAL A 99 -1.21 -0.77 10.61
CA VAL A 99 -2.05 0.35 10.18
C VAL A 99 -1.48 1.66 10.69
N ALA A 100 -1.80 2.75 10.01
CA ALA A 100 -1.45 4.10 10.43
C ALA A 100 -2.50 5.09 9.97
N ASP A 101 -2.48 6.29 10.54
CA ASP A 101 -3.22 7.43 10.02
C ASP A 101 -2.27 8.23 9.11
N LEU A 102 -2.74 8.71 7.96
CA LEU A 102 -1.93 9.44 6.99
C LEU A 102 -2.36 10.90 6.97
N ARG A 103 -1.45 11.81 7.33
CA ARG A 103 -1.68 13.25 7.11
C ARG A 103 -1.07 13.67 5.79
N VAL A 104 -1.89 14.18 4.90
CA VAL A 104 -1.52 14.49 3.53
C VAL A 104 -1.77 15.96 3.25
N ARG A 105 -0.76 16.66 2.71
CA ARG A 105 -0.83 18.09 2.41
C ARG A 105 -0.42 18.38 0.98
N TYR A 106 -0.95 19.48 0.44
CA TYR A 106 -0.56 19.97 -0.88
C TYR A 106 0.97 20.00 -1.07
N SER A 107 1.42 19.52 -2.22
CA SER A 107 2.83 19.34 -2.56
C SER A 107 3.10 19.62 -4.03
N GLU A 108 4.29 20.14 -4.33
CA GLU A 108 4.79 20.21 -5.70
C GLU A 108 5.50 18.89 -6.01
N LEU A 109 4.87 18.06 -6.84
CA LEU A 109 5.39 16.75 -7.19
C LEU A 109 6.42 16.84 -8.32
N LYS A 110 7.39 15.92 -8.32
CA LYS A 110 8.35 15.73 -9.41
C LYS A 110 8.19 14.35 -10.01
N GLY A 111 8.38 14.26 -11.32
CA GLY A 111 8.34 12.99 -12.02
C GLY A 111 9.47 12.05 -11.58
N VAL A 112 9.18 10.75 -11.57
CA VAL A 112 10.08 9.69 -11.13
C VAL A 112 10.02 8.48 -12.07
N THR A 113 11.05 7.64 -12.03
CA THR A 113 10.99 6.31 -12.65
C THR A 113 10.43 5.31 -11.63
N VAL A 114 9.29 4.71 -11.96
CA VAL A 114 8.68 3.62 -11.19
C VAL A 114 9.14 2.28 -11.79
N PRO A 115 9.97 1.52 -11.08
CA PRO A 115 10.55 0.30 -11.64
C PRO A 115 9.53 -0.86 -11.67
N PRO A 116 9.70 -1.84 -12.57
CA PRO A 116 8.72 -2.90 -12.78
C PRO A 116 8.47 -3.77 -11.55
N GLU A 117 9.48 -3.98 -10.70
CA GLU A 117 9.34 -4.74 -9.46
C GLU A 117 8.38 -4.11 -8.43
N ARG A 118 8.03 -2.82 -8.60
CA ARG A 118 7.06 -2.15 -7.74
C ARG A 118 5.61 -2.44 -8.14
N ALA A 119 5.36 -2.80 -9.40
CA ALA A 119 4.01 -2.98 -9.93
C ALA A 119 3.13 -3.92 -9.08
N PRO A 120 3.62 -5.09 -8.59
CA PRO A 120 2.79 -5.98 -7.75
C PRO A 120 2.30 -5.36 -6.44
N SER A 121 2.97 -4.31 -5.94
CA SER A 121 2.63 -3.64 -4.69
C SER A 121 1.67 -2.45 -4.85
N MET A 122 1.33 -2.10 -6.10
CA MET A 122 0.48 -0.96 -6.41
C MET A 122 -0.28 -1.03 -7.76
N ILE A 123 -0.57 -2.25 -8.24
CA ILE A 123 -1.11 -2.45 -9.60
C ILE A 123 -2.42 -1.70 -9.82
N ASP A 124 -3.29 -1.70 -8.81
CA ASP A 124 -4.60 -1.04 -8.85
C ASP A 124 -4.48 0.49 -8.78
N GLU A 125 -3.32 1.02 -8.36
CA GLU A 125 -3.11 2.45 -8.14
C GLU A 125 -2.46 3.17 -9.33
N TYR A 126 -2.04 2.47 -10.39
CA TYR A 126 -1.49 3.13 -11.58
C TYR A 126 -2.41 4.18 -12.21
N PRO A 127 -3.75 3.98 -12.29
CA PRO A 127 -4.64 5.03 -12.78
C PRO A 127 -4.58 6.32 -11.95
N VAL A 128 -4.54 6.23 -10.61
CA VAL A 128 -4.49 7.42 -9.74
C VAL A 128 -3.07 8.00 -9.68
N LEU A 129 -2.02 7.18 -9.80
CA LEU A 129 -0.65 7.65 -9.97
C LEU A 129 -0.50 8.47 -11.26
N ALA A 130 -1.10 8.02 -12.37
CA ALA A 130 -1.07 8.75 -13.64
C ALA A 130 -1.70 10.14 -13.53
N VAL A 131 -2.77 10.27 -12.73
CA VAL A 131 -3.35 11.57 -12.39
C VAL A 131 -2.33 12.42 -11.63
N ALA A 132 -1.71 11.91 -10.56
CA ALA A 132 -0.68 12.64 -9.81
C ALA A 132 0.48 13.09 -10.72
N ALA A 133 0.95 12.22 -11.61
CA ALA A 133 2.03 12.49 -12.56
C ALA A 133 1.68 13.61 -13.55
N SER A 134 0.41 13.78 -13.94
CA SER A 134 -0.02 14.86 -14.84
C SER A 134 0.12 16.27 -14.24
N PHE A 135 0.26 16.37 -12.91
CA PHE A 135 0.52 17.62 -12.18
C PHE A 135 1.98 17.74 -11.70
N ALA A 136 2.83 16.75 -11.99
CA ALA A 136 4.21 16.73 -11.55
C ALA A 136 5.13 17.49 -12.52
N GLU A 137 6.21 18.06 -12.00
CA GLU A 137 7.29 18.63 -12.81
C GLU A 137 8.15 17.51 -13.41
N GLY A 138 8.29 17.50 -14.74
CA GLY A 138 9.14 16.53 -15.45
C GLY A 138 8.40 15.25 -15.88
N GLU A 139 9.17 14.23 -16.24
CA GLU A 139 8.64 12.96 -16.74
C GLU A 139 8.47 11.93 -15.62
N THR A 140 7.33 11.23 -15.61
CA THR A 140 7.14 10.01 -14.81
C THR A 140 7.12 8.81 -15.73
N LEU A 141 8.07 7.88 -15.56
CA LEU A 141 8.17 6.66 -16.35
C LEU A 141 7.70 5.46 -15.53
N MET A 142 6.65 4.78 -15.97
CA MET A 142 6.08 3.61 -15.30
C MET A 142 6.33 2.35 -16.13
N GLN A 143 7.05 1.38 -15.57
CA GLN A 143 7.46 0.15 -16.26
C GLN A 143 6.73 -1.08 -15.69
N GLY A 144 6.65 -2.18 -16.45
CA GLY A 144 6.09 -3.46 -15.98
C GLY A 144 4.57 -3.47 -15.83
N LEU A 145 3.84 -2.94 -16.81
CA LEU A 145 2.39 -2.72 -16.75
C LEU A 145 1.57 -3.71 -17.58
N GLU A 146 2.14 -4.87 -17.90
CA GLU A 146 1.49 -5.90 -18.72
C GLU A 146 0.18 -6.46 -18.14
N GLU A 147 -0.06 -6.28 -16.83
CA GLU A 147 -1.24 -6.78 -16.11
C GLU A 147 -2.37 -5.73 -15.94
N LEU A 148 -2.21 -4.51 -16.45
CA LEU A 148 -3.23 -3.44 -16.34
C LEU A 148 -4.46 -3.63 -17.24
#